data_AF-A0A401K814-F1
#
_entry.id   AF-A0A401K814-F1
#
_cell.length_a   1.000
_cell.length_b   1.000
_cell.length_c   1.000
_cell.angle_alpha   90.00
_cell.angle_beta   90.00
_cell.angle_gamma   90.00
#
_symmetry.space_group_name_H-M   'P 1'
#
loop_
_entity.id
_entity.type
_entity.pdbx_description
1 polymer ?
#
loop_
_entity_poly.entity_id
_entity_poly.type
_entity_poly.pdbx_seq_one_letter_code
_entity_poly.pdbx_strand_id
1 'polypeptide(L)'
;MVDQRIKYPTQEVLQVDGRAEDHERNARALAKARLQAVVSILKTQHFNQVPVDEHYGVYRSDDVENGRRVEISILPACPNPCCSDGDMSTKR
;
A
#
# COMPACT_ATOMS: atom_id res chain seq x y z
N MET A 1 -8.41 25.61 -4.93
CA MET A 1 -7.71 24.33 -4.65
C MET A 1 -8.42 23.71 -3.46
N VAL A 2 -9.12 22.58 -3.61
CA VAL A 2 -9.76 21.92 -2.47
C VAL A 2 -8.66 21.23 -1.68
N ASP A 3 -8.44 21.66 -0.44
CA ASP A 3 -7.51 20.98 0.45
C ASP A 3 -8.11 19.63 0.84
N GLN A 4 -7.62 18.56 0.21
CA GLN A 4 -8.09 17.20 0.47
C GLN A 4 -7.80 16.75 1.90
N ARG A 5 -6.89 17.42 2.63
CA ARG A 5 -6.62 17.13 4.05
C ARG A 5 -7.82 17.43 4.95
N ILE A 6 -8.72 18.32 4.52
CA ILE A 6 -9.94 18.67 5.26
C ILE A 6 -11.00 17.54 5.15
N LYS A 7 -10.95 16.71 4.10
CA LYS A 7 -11.98 15.70 3.82
C LYS A 7 -11.65 14.31 4.39
N TYR A 8 -10.39 14.02 4.66
CA TYR A 8 -9.93 12.72 5.17
C TYR A 8 -9.26 12.94 6.54
N PRO A 9 -10.03 12.86 7.64
CA PRO A 9 -9.53 13.17 8.97
C PRO A 9 -8.46 12.15 9.34
N THR A 10 -7.21 12.61 9.48
CA THR A 10 -6.00 11.82 9.78
C THR A 10 -5.79 10.61 8.85
N GLN A 11 -4.80 10.68 7.96
CA GLN A 11 -4.30 9.49 7.27
C GLN A 11 -3.27 8.81 8.18
N GLU A 12 -3.30 7.48 8.31
CA GLU A 12 -2.34 6.75 9.15
C GLU A 12 -1.25 6.08 8.31
N VAL A 13 -1.64 5.53 7.17
CA VAL A 13 -0.73 4.82 6.27
C VAL A 13 -1.12 5.04 4.81
N LEU A 14 -0.13 5.00 3.92
CA LEU A 14 -0.35 4.86 2.48
C LEU A 14 0.11 3.46 2.09
N GLN A 15 -0.80 2.62 1.59
CA GLN A 15 -0.40 1.31 1.09
C GLN A 15 -0.05 1.41 -0.38
N VAL A 16 1.06 0.78 -0.77
CA VAL A 16 1.49 0.67 -2.16
C VAL A 16 1.73 -0.80 -2.48
N ASP A 17 1.03 -1.29 -3.50
CA ASP A 17 1.03 -2.69 -3.91
C ASP A 17 1.57 -2.82 -5.33
N GLY A 18 2.77 -3.38 -5.47
CA GLY A 18 3.30 -3.75 -6.79
C GLY A 18 2.68 -5.05 -7.30
N ARG A 19 2.11 -5.03 -8.50
CA ARG A 19 1.45 -6.20 -9.10
C ARG A 19 2.05 -6.56 -10.45
N ALA A 20 2.05 -7.85 -10.71
CA ALA A 20 2.41 -8.44 -11.99
C ALA A 20 1.48 -9.61 -12.29
N GLU A 21 1.36 -9.98 -13.55
CA GLU A 21 0.66 -11.19 -13.99
C GLU A 21 1.64 -12.37 -14.02
N ASP A 22 1.15 -13.58 -13.75
CA ASP A 22 1.94 -14.80 -13.66
C ASP A 22 2.72 -15.17 -14.93
N HIS A 23 2.21 -14.78 -16.10
CA HIS A 23 2.88 -14.96 -17.39
C HIS A 23 3.99 -13.93 -17.66
N GLU A 24 4.15 -12.92 -16.82
CA GLU A 24 5.25 -11.96 -16.96
C GLU A 24 6.58 -12.59 -16.52
N ARG A 25 7.65 -12.31 -17.28
CA ARG A 25 8.98 -12.85 -16.99
C ARG A 25 9.44 -12.40 -15.60
N ASN A 26 9.75 -13.39 -14.74
CA ASN A 26 10.10 -13.15 -13.34
C ASN A 26 9.06 -12.30 -12.60
N ALA A 27 7.76 -12.58 -12.79
CA ALA A 27 6.62 -11.79 -12.31
C ALA A 27 6.78 -11.23 -10.89
N ARG A 28 7.21 -12.03 -9.91
CA ARG A 28 7.38 -11.56 -8.53
C ARG A 28 8.48 -10.50 -8.39
N ALA A 29 9.59 -10.65 -9.10
CA ALA A 29 10.66 -9.65 -9.12
C ALA A 29 10.22 -8.39 -9.86
N LEU A 30 9.45 -8.54 -10.94
CA LEU A 30 8.87 -7.42 -11.68
C LEU A 30 7.87 -6.62 -10.83
N ALA A 31 6.98 -7.30 -10.10
CA ALA A 31 6.05 -6.69 -9.16
C ALA A 31 6.79 -5.86 -8.10
N LYS A 32 7.85 -6.42 -7.51
CA LYS A 32 8.72 -5.70 -6.56
C LYS A 32 9.41 -4.48 -7.21
N ALA A 33 9.92 -4.61 -8.42
CA ALA A 33 10.56 -3.51 -9.13
C ALA A 33 9.58 -2.36 -9.42
N ARG A 34 8.34 -2.69 -9.83
CA ARG A 34 7.26 -1.71 -10.03
C ARG A 34 6.91 -0.97 -8.74
N LEU A 35 6.75 -1.70 -7.63
CA LEU A 35 6.54 -1.13 -6.30
C LEU A 35 7.64 -0.11 -5.96
N GLN A 36 8.90 -0.54 -6.05
CA GLN A 36 10.05 0.28 -5.67
C GLN A 36 10.16 1.56 -6.52
N ALA A 37 9.87 1.47 -7.82
CA ALA A 37 9.86 2.64 -8.69
C ALA A 37 8.82 3.68 -8.24
N VAL A 38 7.59 3.25 -7.94
CA VAL A 38 6.52 4.15 -7.48
C VAL A 38 6.84 4.72 -6.10
N VAL A 39 7.25 3.89 -5.14
CA VAL A 39 7.63 4.34 -3.79
C VAL A 39 8.74 5.38 -3.85
N SER A 40 9.75 5.19 -4.72
CA SER A 40 10.83 6.16 -4.90
C SER A 40 10.31 7.51 -5.40
N ILE A 41 9.36 7.51 -6.35
CA ILE A 41 8.73 8.73 -6.86
C ILE A 41 7.93 9.42 -5.75
N LEU A 42 7.09 8.68 -5.02
CA LEU A 42 6.26 9.23 -3.95
C LEU A 42 7.11 9.88 -2.84
N LYS A 43 8.23 9.24 -2.46
CA LYS A 43 9.20 9.78 -1.49
C LYS A 43 9.87 11.04 -2.02
N THR A 44 10.33 11.04 -3.28
CA THR A 44 11.03 12.18 -3.91
C THR A 44 10.11 13.39 -4.07
N GLN A 45 8.84 13.17 -4.39
CA GLN A 45 7.86 14.24 -4.57
C GLN A 45 7.22 14.71 -3.26
N HIS A 46 7.64 14.15 -2.11
CA HIS A 46 7.01 14.41 -0.81
C HIS A 46 5.48 14.28 -0.85
N PHE A 47 4.97 13.32 -1.64
CA PHE A 47 3.54 13.17 -1.90
C PHE A 47 2.75 12.95 -0.60
N ASN A 48 3.34 12.20 0.33
CA ASN A 48 2.72 11.85 1.59
C ASN A 48 3.67 12.09 2.76
N GLN A 49 3.09 12.46 3.90
CA GLN A 49 3.79 12.71 5.16
C GLN A 49 3.67 11.53 6.14
N VAL A 50 2.87 10.51 5.81
CA VAL A 50 2.67 9.32 6.66
C VAL A 50 3.46 8.11 6.12
N PRO A 51 3.71 7.08 6.93
CA PRO A 51 4.43 5.89 6.50
C PRO A 51 3.82 5.24 5.25
N VAL A 52 4.70 4.63 4.45
CA VAL A 52 4.30 3.81 3.31
C VAL A 52 4.40 2.34 3.71
N ASP A 53 3.30 1.61 3.59
CA ASP A 53 3.26 0.16 3.75
C ASP A 53 3.36 -0.50 2.37
N GLU A 54 4.35 -1.37 2.21
CA GLU A 54 4.88 -1.82 0.93
C GLU A 54 4.57 -3.30 0.72
N HIS A 55 3.72 -3.61 -0.25
CA HIS A 55 3.34 -4.98 -0.62
C HIS A 55 3.63 -5.26 -2.08
N TYR A 56 3.88 -6.53 -2.42
CA TYR A 56 3.98 -6.95 -3.81
C TYR A 56 3.48 -8.38 -4.00
N GLY A 57 2.86 -8.62 -5.15
CA GLY A 57 2.24 -9.89 -5.44
C GLY A 57 2.09 -10.15 -6.94
N VAL A 58 1.67 -11.37 -7.24
CA VAL A 58 1.41 -11.83 -8.60
C VAL A 58 -0.06 -12.23 -8.66
N TYR A 59 -0.78 -11.70 -9.66
CA TYR A 59 -2.11 -12.18 -10.01
C TYR A 59 -1.99 -13.37 -10.94
N ARG A 60 -2.89 -14.34 -10.81
CA ARG A 60 -3.02 -15.36 -11.85
C ARG A 60 -3.66 -14.71 -13.07
N SER A 61 -3.36 -15.27 -14.23
CA SER A 61 -4.07 -14.90 -15.45
C SER A 61 -5.59 -15.04 -15.21
N ASP A 62 -6.37 -14.07 -15.70
CA ASP A 62 -7.82 -13.96 -15.58
C ASP A 62 -8.42 -13.65 -14.19
N ASP A 63 -7.61 -13.57 -13.12
CA ASP A 63 -8.10 -13.12 -11.79
C ASP A 63 -8.58 -11.65 -11.83
N VAL A 64 -7.98 -10.85 -12.72
CA VAL A 64 -8.23 -9.41 -12.88
C VAL A 64 -8.08 -9.00 -14.34
N GLU A 65 -8.78 -7.94 -14.75
CA GLU A 65 -8.70 -7.40 -16.13
C GLU A 65 -7.32 -6.83 -16.49
N ASN A 66 -6.60 -6.29 -15.50
CA ASN A 66 -5.24 -5.73 -15.71
C ASN A 66 -4.39 -5.86 -14.45
N GLY A 67 -3.66 -6.96 -14.28
CA GLY A 67 -2.74 -7.19 -13.16
C GLY A 67 -1.40 -6.46 -13.28
N ARG A 68 -1.14 -5.77 -14.40
CA ARG A 68 0.12 -5.08 -14.72
C ARG A 68 0.14 -3.66 -14.18
N ARG A 69 0.06 -3.51 -12.86
CA ARG A 69 -0.14 -2.20 -12.21
C ARG A 69 0.59 -2.04 -10.88
N VAL A 70 0.55 -0.82 -10.36
CA VAL A 70 0.79 -0.53 -8.94
C VAL A 70 -0.49 0.07 -8.40
N GLU A 71 -0.97 -0.46 -7.28
CA GLU A 71 -2.13 0.09 -6.58
C GLU A 71 -1.64 0.98 -5.44
N ILE A 72 -2.33 2.10 -5.23
CA ILE A 72 -2.07 3.02 -4.13
C ILE A 72 -3.38 3.17 -3.37
N SER A 73 -3.40 2.73 -2.13
CA SER A 73 -4.58 2.81 -1.25
C SER A 73 -4.33 3.84 -0.16
N ILE A 74 -5.19 4.86 -0.11
CA ILE A 74 -5.18 5.91 0.91
C ILE A 74 -6.17 5.48 1.98
N LEU A 75 -5.65 5.01 3.12
CA LEU A 75 -6.47 4.52 4.21
C LEU A 75 -6.67 5.61 5.26
N PRO A 76 -7.90 5.85 5.75
CA PRO A 76 -8.11 6.71 6.91
C PRO A 76 -7.45 6.09 8.13
N ALA A 77 -7.04 6.93 9.08
CA ALA A 77 -6.63 6.47 10.39
C ALA A 77 -7.78 5.76 11.09
N CYS A 78 -7.45 4.77 11.92
CA CYS A 78 -8.43 4.10 12.73
C CYS A 78 -9.06 5.11 13.72
N PRO A 79 -10.38 5.36 13.68
CA PRO A 79 -11.01 6.39 14.53
C PRO A 79 -10.97 6.04 16.02
N ASN A 80 -10.84 4.75 16.34
CA ASN A 80 -10.61 4.23 17.68
C ASN A 80 -9.49 3.20 17.57
N PRO A 81 -8.24 3.47 17.97
CA PRO A 81 -7.20 2.45 17.99
C PRO A 81 -7.63 1.34 18.94
N CYS A 82 -8.17 0.25 18.38
CA CYS A 82 -8.48 -0.95 19.14
C CYS A 82 -7.14 -1.51 19.61
N CYS A 83 -7.03 -1.72 20.92
CA CYS A 83 -5.86 -2.18 21.68
C CYS A 83 -4.99 -1.04 22.25
N SER A 84 -5.41 -0.51 23.41
CA SER A 84 -4.44 -0.10 24.44
C SER A 84 -3.58 -1.31 24.80
N ASP A 85 -2.30 -1.11 25.14
CA ASP A 85 -1.26 -2.11 25.47
C ASP A 85 -1.56 -3.02 26.69
N GLY A 86 -2.79 -3.54 26.84
CA GLY A 86 -3.24 -4.36 27.96
C GLY A 86 -3.75 -5.77 27.59
N ASP A 87 -3.93 -6.09 26.31
CA ASP A 87 -4.51 -7.38 25.88
C ASP A 87 -3.47 -8.37 25.30
N MET A 88 -2.18 -8.16 25.55
CA MET A 88 -1.18 -9.23 25.46
C MET A 88 -1.09 -9.97 26.80
N SER A 89 -2.24 -10.42 27.33
CA SER A 89 -2.25 -11.39 28.43
C SER A 89 -1.86 -12.75 27.88
N THR A 90 -0.58 -13.06 28.02
CA THR A 90 -0.01 -14.40 28.30
C THR A 90 -0.83 -15.59 27.83
N LYS A 91 -0.57 -16.09 26.62
CA LYS A 91 -0.77 -17.54 26.36
C LYS A 91 0.48 -18.26 26.85
N ARG A 92 0.40 -18.82 28.07
CA ARG A 92 1.21 -19.97 28.50
C ARG A 92 0.72 -21.23 27.81
#